data_AF-A0A8X7WLQ6-F1
#
_entry.id   AF-A0A8X7WLQ6-F1
#
_cell.length_a   1.000
_cell.length_b   1.000
_cell.length_c   1.000
_cell.angle_alpha   90.00
_cell.angle_beta   90.00
_cell.angle_gamma   90.00
#
_symmetry.space_group_name_H-M   'P 1'
#
loop_
_entity.id
_entity.type
_entity.pdbx_description
1 polymer ?
#
loop_
_entity_poly.entity_id
_entity_poly.type
_entity_poly.pdbx_seq_one_letter_code
_entity_poly.pdbx_strand_id
1 'polypeptide(L)'
;MATKLSFKDSLKALEADIQHANTLALDYPREKDGARVQMRLSYSPAAQFFLFLVQWTDCHLAGSLGLLRVLIYMTYADGKTTMSVYERKASIREFYAVIFPSLLQLQRGITDLEDRKQKEVCNMRYRKKDESKKCELSEIEMEREEECGICMEITSLVVLPNCTHSLCIKCYRDWRGRSQSCPFCRDSLKRVDSGDLWMFLENTDTANPSVIARENQRRLFVYIEKLPLVVPDQAFASSPYDCHVR
;
A
#
# COMPACT_ATOMS: atom_id res chain seq x y z
N MET A 1 25.97 -12.57 -10.55
CA MET A 1 25.17 -13.81 -10.35
C MET A 1 24.26 -13.57 -9.15
N ALA A 2 22.94 -13.44 -9.35
CA ALA A 2 22.00 -13.32 -8.24
C ALA A 2 21.90 -14.67 -7.52
N THR A 3 22.43 -14.77 -6.30
CA THR A 3 22.27 -15.93 -5.44
C THR A 3 20.78 -16.11 -5.16
N LYS A 4 20.23 -17.22 -5.64
CA LYS A 4 18.84 -17.63 -5.36
C LYS A 4 18.75 -17.84 -3.84
N LEU A 5 18.04 -16.94 -3.15
CA LEU A 5 17.75 -17.11 -1.72
C LEU A 5 16.99 -18.42 -1.54
N SER A 6 17.41 -19.25 -0.58
CA SER A 6 16.66 -20.45 -0.24
C SER A 6 15.30 -20.05 0.34
N PHE A 7 14.30 -20.95 0.28
CA PHE A 7 13.00 -20.71 0.93
C PHE A 7 13.17 -20.24 2.38
N LYS A 8 14.05 -20.90 3.12
CA LYS A 8 14.35 -20.60 4.53
C LYS A 8 14.94 -19.19 4.72
N ASP A 9 15.82 -18.75 3.82
CA ASP A 9 16.44 -17.43 3.93
C ASP A 9 15.47 -16.32 3.51
N SER A 10 14.67 -16.55 2.44
CA SER A 10 13.61 -15.62 2.03
C SER A 10 12.53 -15.45 3.10
N LEU A 11 12.16 -16.54 3.77
CA LEU A 11 11.22 -16.53 4.89
C LEU A 11 11.75 -15.74 6.08
N LYS A 12 13.01 -15.95 6.46
CA LYS A 12 13.66 -15.17 7.53
C LYS A 12 13.74 -13.68 7.20
N ALA A 13 14.03 -13.33 5.95
CA ALA A 13 14.03 -11.94 5.50
C ALA A 13 12.63 -11.32 5.63
N LEU A 14 11.57 -12.03 5.20
CA LEU A 14 10.20 -11.60 5.37
C LEU A 14 9.82 -11.40 6.85
N GLU A 15 10.21 -12.34 7.72
CA GLU A 15 9.97 -12.21 9.17
C GLU A 15 10.69 -10.99 9.76
N ALA A 16 11.93 -10.75 9.37
CA ALA A 16 12.69 -9.58 9.80
C ALA A 16 12.04 -8.26 9.33
N ASP A 17 11.57 -8.20 8.09
CA ASP A 17 10.87 -7.03 7.55
C ASP A 17 9.53 -6.79 8.26
N ILE A 18 8.79 -7.85 8.60
CA ILE A 18 7.57 -7.75 9.42
C ILE A 18 7.88 -7.19 10.80
N GLN A 19 8.96 -7.64 11.44
CA GLN A 19 9.37 -7.09 12.74
C GLN A 19 9.80 -5.62 12.63
N HIS A 20 10.50 -5.25 11.57
CA HIS A 20 10.81 -3.85 11.30
C HIS A 20 9.52 -3.03 11.15
N ALA A 21 8.57 -3.48 10.34
CA ALA A 21 7.28 -2.83 10.16
C ALA A 21 6.55 -2.62 11.51
N ASN A 22 6.57 -3.63 12.39
CA ASN A 22 6.00 -3.52 13.74
C ASN A 22 6.68 -2.43 14.56
N THR A 23 8.01 -2.37 14.56
CA THR A 23 8.75 -1.32 15.27
C THR A 23 8.38 0.07 14.75
N LEU A 24 8.25 0.25 13.43
CA LEU A 24 7.81 1.52 12.85
C LEU A 24 6.39 1.88 13.28
N ALA A 25 5.48 0.92 13.24
CA ALA A 25 4.06 1.14 13.54
C ALA A 25 3.80 1.56 15.00
N LEU A 26 4.74 1.33 15.92
CA LEU A 26 4.62 1.79 17.30
C LEU A 26 4.55 3.32 17.40
N ASP A 27 5.25 4.04 16.54
CA ASP A 27 5.32 5.50 16.61
C ASP A 27 4.08 6.19 15.99
N TYR A 28 3.19 5.42 15.34
CA TYR A 28 2.05 5.94 14.59
C TYR A 28 0.69 5.39 15.07
N PRO A 29 0.26 5.72 16.31
CA PRO A 29 -1.04 5.28 16.84
C PRO A 29 -2.22 5.91 16.09
N ARG A 30 -3.27 5.12 15.85
CA ARG A 30 -4.50 5.55 15.17
C ARG A 30 -5.15 6.72 15.90
N GLU A 31 -5.50 7.77 15.17
CA GLU A 31 -6.02 9.02 15.75
C GLU A 31 -7.32 8.84 16.55
N LYS A 32 -8.19 7.90 16.15
CA LYS A 32 -9.53 7.73 16.73
C LYS A 32 -9.48 7.21 18.18
N ASP A 33 -8.56 6.31 18.46
CA ASP A 33 -8.58 5.48 19.69
C ASP A 33 -7.19 5.07 20.19
N GLY A 34 -6.12 5.57 19.58
CA GLY A 34 -4.75 5.28 19.97
C GLY A 34 -4.26 3.87 19.61
N ALA A 35 -5.04 3.11 18.84
CA ALA A 35 -4.69 1.74 18.44
C ALA A 35 -3.42 1.71 17.58
N ARG A 36 -2.50 0.78 17.89
CA ARG A 36 -1.26 0.56 17.15
C ARG A 36 -1.38 -0.67 16.28
N VAL A 37 -0.84 -0.60 15.07
CA VAL A 37 -0.84 -1.74 14.14
C VAL A 37 0.26 -2.71 14.56
N GLN A 38 -0.06 -4.00 14.58
CA GLN A 38 0.91 -5.06 14.71
C GLN A 38 0.63 -6.17 13.69
N MET A 39 1.70 -6.82 13.25
CA MET A 39 1.71 -7.75 12.14
C MET A 39 2.42 -9.03 12.52
N ARG A 40 1.95 -10.16 12.01
CA ARG A 40 2.59 -11.46 12.16
C ARG A 40 2.46 -12.28 10.89
N LEU A 41 3.44 -13.13 10.65
CA LEU A 41 3.35 -14.13 9.59
C LEU A 41 2.38 -15.25 10.02
N SER A 42 1.57 -15.72 9.09
CA SER A 42 0.62 -16.81 9.29
C SER A 42 0.70 -17.82 8.16
N TYR A 43 0.58 -19.09 8.54
CA TYR A 43 0.55 -20.23 7.65
C TYR A 43 -0.89 -20.70 7.50
N SER A 44 -1.34 -20.89 6.26
CA SER A 44 -2.63 -21.54 6.02
C SER A 44 -2.60 -23.01 6.50
N PRO A 45 -3.74 -23.62 6.85
CA PRO A 45 -3.80 -25.05 7.17
C PRO A 45 -3.21 -25.94 6.06
N ALA A 46 -3.40 -25.53 4.81
CA ALA A 46 -2.85 -26.22 3.64
C ALA A 46 -1.31 -26.18 3.58
N ALA A 47 -0.65 -25.24 4.26
CA ALA A 47 0.80 -25.11 4.26
C ALA A 47 1.50 -26.37 4.79
N GLN A 48 0.90 -27.06 5.76
CA GLN A 48 1.44 -28.31 6.32
C GLN A 48 1.59 -29.41 5.24
N PHE A 49 0.74 -29.37 4.21
CA PHE A 49 0.73 -30.36 3.12
C PHE A 49 1.49 -29.90 1.89
N PHE A 50 1.67 -28.60 1.65
CA PHE A 50 2.23 -28.11 0.39
C PHE A 50 3.56 -27.35 0.52
N LEU A 51 4.02 -27.03 1.73
CA LEU A 51 5.29 -26.31 1.91
C LEU A 51 6.51 -27.08 1.39
N PHE A 52 6.48 -28.43 1.44
CA PHE A 52 7.58 -29.24 0.92
C PHE A 52 7.81 -29.05 -0.59
N LEU A 53 6.75 -28.72 -1.35
CA LEU A 53 6.82 -28.50 -2.80
C LEU A 53 7.53 -27.20 -3.17
N VAL A 54 7.58 -26.23 -2.24
CA VAL A 54 8.12 -24.88 -2.48
C VAL A 54 9.46 -24.63 -1.79
N GLN A 55 10.06 -25.64 -1.15
CA GLN A 55 11.36 -25.54 -0.45
C GLN A 55 12.51 -25.08 -1.36
N TRP A 56 12.42 -25.37 -2.65
CA TRP A 56 13.42 -25.03 -3.67
C TRP A 56 13.20 -23.64 -4.30
N THR A 57 12.23 -22.88 -3.80
CA THR A 57 11.79 -21.58 -4.34
C THR A 57 11.74 -20.52 -3.25
N ASP A 58 11.62 -19.26 -3.64
CA ASP A 58 11.39 -18.16 -2.70
C ASP A 58 9.98 -18.26 -2.06
N CYS A 59 9.83 -17.78 -0.81
CA CYS A 59 8.57 -17.62 -0.09
C CYS A 59 7.48 -16.86 -0.88
N HIS A 60 7.85 -16.12 -1.92
CA HIS A 60 6.96 -15.58 -2.94
C HIS A 60 5.96 -16.57 -3.52
N LEU A 61 6.42 -17.76 -3.90
CA LEU A 61 5.56 -18.76 -4.51
C LEU A 61 4.55 -19.26 -3.47
N ALA A 62 5.00 -19.51 -2.25
CA ALA A 62 4.14 -19.89 -1.13
C ALA A 62 3.10 -18.80 -0.81
N GLY A 63 3.49 -17.52 -0.87
CA GLY A 63 2.55 -16.39 -0.73
C GLY A 63 1.53 -16.31 -1.87
N SER A 64 1.96 -16.55 -3.11
CA SER A 64 1.09 -16.53 -4.30
C SER A 64 0.07 -17.67 -4.27
N LEU A 65 0.47 -18.85 -3.79
CA LEU A 65 -0.40 -20.01 -3.55
C LEU A 65 -1.30 -19.85 -2.32
N GLY A 66 -1.13 -18.78 -1.55
CA GLY A 66 -1.90 -18.54 -0.33
C GLY A 66 -1.50 -19.38 0.87
N LEU A 67 -0.35 -20.05 0.81
CA LEU A 67 0.20 -20.81 1.93
C LEU A 67 0.69 -19.90 3.05
N LEU A 68 1.14 -18.68 2.69
CA LEU A 68 1.62 -17.65 3.60
C LEU A 68 0.77 -16.36 3.47
N ARG A 69 0.44 -15.77 4.62
CA ARG A 69 -0.25 -14.47 4.73
C ARG A 69 0.35 -13.66 5.86
N VAL A 70 0.29 -12.33 5.74
CA VAL A 70 0.59 -11.40 6.83
C VAL A 70 -0.73 -11.07 7.52
N LEU A 71 -0.85 -11.42 8.80
CA LEU A 71 -1.99 -11.03 9.62
C LEU A 71 -1.70 -9.70 10.29
N ILE A 72 -2.68 -8.81 10.26
CA ILE A 72 -2.61 -7.47 10.83
C ILE A 72 -3.69 -7.35 11.88
N TYR A 73 -3.32 -6.91 13.07
CA TYR A 73 -4.22 -6.70 14.19
C TYR A 73 -3.87 -5.40 14.91
N MET A 74 -4.82 -4.89 15.69
CA MET A 74 -4.66 -3.66 16.45
C MET A 74 -4.40 -3.98 17.92
N THR A 75 -3.45 -3.25 18.53
CA THR A 75 -3.10 -3.34 19.95
C THR A 75 -3.20 -1.97 20.63
N TYR A 76 -3.51 -1.95 21.92
CA TYR A 76 -3.63 -0.73 22.71
C TYR A 76 -2.52 -0.70 23.77
N ALA A 77 -2.08 0.51 24.16
CA ALA A 77 -0.96 0.72 25.07
C ALA A 77 -1.28 0.42 26.55
N ASP A 78 -2.55 0.18 26.88
CA ASP A 78 -3.07 0.05 28.25
C ASP A 78 -2.86 -1.34 28.89
N GLY A 79 -2.13 -2.25 28.24
CA GLY A 79 -1.82 -3.58 28.78
C GLY A 79 -3.04 -4.50 28.95
N LYS A 80 -4.26 -3.99 28.75
CA LYS A 80 -5.48 -4.77 28.56
C LYS A 80 -5.53 -5.17 27.10
N THR A 81 -4.75 -6.20 26.77
CA THR A 81 -4.64 -6.82 25.46
C THR A 81 -5.99 -7.41 25.03
N THR A 82 -6.95 -6.57 24.67
CA THR A 82 -7.93 -6.97 23.67
C THR A 82 -7.19 -6.84 22.35
N MET A 83 -6.54 -7.93 21.93
CA MET A 83 -6.32 -8.13 20.49
C MET A 83 -7.64 -7.74 19.85
N SER A 84 -7.65 -6.78 18.91
CA SER A 84 -8.88 -6.51 18.17
C SER A 84 -9.40 -7.87 17.71
N VAL A 85 -10.63 -8.22 18.10
CA VAL A 85 -11.29 -9.53 17.83
C VAL A 85 -11.27 -9.89 16.33
N TYR A 86 -10.95 -8.89 15.51
CA TYR A 86 -10.93 -8.85 14.08
C TYR A 86 -9.49 -8.68 13.57
N GLU A 87 -8.90 -9.76 13.06
CA GLU A 87 -7.64 -9.71 12.33
C GLU A 87 -7.90 -9.42 10.85
N ARG A 88 -6.93 -8.81 10.16
CA ARG A 88 -6.97 -8.56 8.72
C ARG A 88 -5.91 -9.40 8.03
N LYS A 89 -6.22 -9.97 6.86
CA LYS A 89 -5.28 -10.75 6.04
C LYS A 89 -4.74 -9.90 4.91
N ALA A 90 -3.42 -9.77 4.85
CA ALA A 90 -2.70 -9.26 3.70
C ALA A 90 -1.88 -10.38 3.05
N SER A 91 -1.77 -10.34 1.73
CA SER A 91 -0.78 -11.10 0.99
C SER A 91 0.62 -10.51 1.18
N ILE A 92 1.66 -11.31 0.93
CA ILE A 92 3.06 -10.83 0.91
C ILE A 92 3.21 -9.66 -0.08
N ARG A 93 2.49 -9.70 -1.20
CA ARG A 93 2.49 -8.62 -2.20
C ARG A 93 1.91 -7.33 -1.62
N GLU A 94 0.77 -7.38 -0.94
CA GLU A 94 0.17 -6.18 -0.34
C GLU A 94 1.04 -5.61 0.80
N PHE A 95 1.69 -6.49 1.57
CA PHE A 95 2.65 -6.10 2.59
C PHE A 95 3.79 -5.26 1.97
N TYR A 96 4.44 -5.78 0.94
CA TYR A 96 5.58 -5.09 0.33
C TYR A 96 5.21 -3.94 -0.61
N ALA A 97 4.05 -3.99 -1.27
CA ALA A 97 3.65 -2.96 -2.23
C ALA A 97 2.96 -1.75 -1.59
N VAL A 98 2.35 -1.91 -0.42
CA VAL A 98 1.53 -0.86 0.21
C VAL A 98 1.92 -0.63 1.66
N ILE A 99 1.83 -1.67 2.51
CA ILE A 99 1.89 -1.49 3.96
C ILE A 99 3.29 -1.10 4.43
N PHE A 100 4.32 -1.86 4.06
CA PHE A 100 5.69 -1.63 4.48
C PHE A 100 6.25 -0.30 3.93
N PRO A 101 6.06 0.04 2.64
CA PRO A 101 6.42 1.37 2.12
C PRO A 101 5.69 2.50 2.86
N SER A 102 4.39 2.37 3.13
CA SER A 102 3.63 3.41 3.85
C SER A 102 4.21 3.69 5.24
N LEU A 103 4.61 2.64 5.97
CA LEU A 103 5.24 2.79 7.28
C LEU A 103 6.62 3.45 7.20
N LEU A 104 7.40 3.10 6.18
CA LEU A 104 8.70 3.73 5.94
C LEU A 104 8.56 5.21 5.58
N GLN A 105 7.55 5.58 4.78
CA GLN A 105 7.24 6.97 4.45
C GLN A 105 6.89 7.77 5.70
N LEU A 106 6.12 7.18 6.63
CA LEU A 106 5.77 7.81 7.91
C LEU A 106 6.99 8.06 8.80
N GLN A 107 7.91 7.08 8.91
CA GLN A 107 9.13 7.20 9.70
C GLN A 107 9.99 8.38 9.26
N ARG A 108 10.18 8.52 7.96
CA ARG A 108 11.26 9.35 7.47
C ARG A 108 10.84 10.79 7.16
N GLY A 109 9.56 11.07 6.93
CA GLY A 109 9.13 12.40 6.47
C GLY A 109 9.85 12.81 5.18
N ILE A 110 10.04 11.88 4.24
CA ILE A 110 10.99 12.02 3.15
C ILE A 110 10.34 12.34 1.79
N THR A 111 11.09 13.14 1.02
CA THR A 111 10.99 13.49 -0.40
C THR A 111 10.88 12.30 -1.36
N ASP A 112 10.24 12.52 -2.51
CA ASP A 112 9.88 11.50 -3.50
C ASP A 112 11.04 10.57 -3.96
N LEU A 113 12.29 11.04 -3.91
CA LEU A 113 13.47 10.29 -4.34
C LEU A 113 13.79 9.02 -3.53
N GLU A 114 13.68 9.03 -2.20
CA GLU A 114 13.89 7.80 -1.41
C GLU A 114 12.70 6.84 -1.53
N ASP A 115 11.48 7.34 -1.70
CA ASP A 115 10.30 6.48 -1.91
C ASP A 115 10.45 5.71 -3.24
N ARG A 116 10.88 6.40 -4.30
CA ARG A 116 11.23 5.79 -5.59
C ARG A 116 12.31 4.72 -5.45
N LYS A 117 13.42 5.01 -4.75
CA LYS A 117 14.48 4.02 -4.49
C LYS A 117 13.97 2.81 -3.69
N GLN A 118 13.12 3.02 -2.69
CA GLN A 118 12.56 1.93 -1.88
C GLN A 118 11.56 1.09 -2.67
N LYS A 119 10.73 1.73 -3.50
CA LYS A 119 9.81 1.08 -4.44
C LYS A 119 10.57 0.29 -5.51
N GLU A 120 11.68 0.80 -6.02
CA GLU A 120 12.57 0.09 -6.93
C GLU A 120 13.23 -1.11 -6.27
N VAL A 121 13.81 -0.96 -5.07
CA VAL A 121 14.42 -2.07 -4.32
C VAL A 121 13.38 -3.15 -4.01
N CYS A 122 12.16 -2.74 -3.64
CA CYS A 122 11.04 -3.65 -3.45
C CYS A 122 10.63 -4.33 -4.76
N ASN A 123 10.44 -3.59 -5.85
CA ASN A 123 10.12 -4.16 -7.15
C ASN A 123 11.20 -5.13 -7.63
N MET A 124 12.48 -4.80 -7.45
CA MET A 124 13.60 -5.67 -7.82
C MET A 124 13.62 -6.97 -7.02
N ARG A 125 13.24 -6.93 -5.74
CA ARG A 125 13.16 -8.13 -4.90
C ARG A 125 11.87 -8.94 -5.11
N TYR A 126 10.76 -8.28 -5.45
CA TYR A 126 9.41 -8.86 -5.37
C TYR A 126 8.62 -8.94 -6.70
N ARG A 127 9.20 -8.57 -7.87
CA ARG A 127 8.52 -8.58 -9.21
C ARG A 127 8.58 -9.94 -9.94
N LYS A 128 7.57 -10.19 -10.79
CA LYS A 128 7.53 -11.27 -11.80
C LYS A 128 8.60 -11.06 -12.89
N LYS A 129 9.33 -12.12 -13.25
CA LYS A 129 10.46 -12.13 -14.21
C LYS A 129 10.09 -11.90 -15.70
N ASP A 130 8.87 -11.54 -16.06
CA ASP A 130 8.40 -11.60 -17.47
C ASP A 130 8.30 -10.24 -18.18
N GLU A 131 8.81 -9.17 -17.58
CA GLU A 131 8.81 -7.82 -18.18
C GLU A 131 10.23 -7.26 -18.29
N SER A 132 11.17 -8.10 -18.69
CA SER A 132 12.61 -7.78 -18.74
C SER A 132 13.06 -7.07 -20.04
N LYS A 133 12.13 -6.54 -20.85
CA LYS A 133 12.46 -5.95 -22.17
C LYS A 133 12.01 -4.51 -22.42
N LYS A 134 11.61 -3.77 -21.39
CA LYS A 134 11.27 -2.34 -21.53
C LYS A 134 11.93 -1.45 -20.48
N CYS A 135 13.16 -1.75 -20.09
CA CYS A 135 13.88 -1.04 -19.02
C CYS A 135 15.21 -0.44 -19.50
N GLU A 136 15.25 0.08 -20.73
CA GLU A 136 16.36 0.87 -21.29
C GLU A 136 15.86 2.18 -21.95
N LEU A 137 14.82 2.79 -21.35
CA LEU A 137 14.42 4.18 -21.66
C LEU A 137 14.38 4.92 -20.32
N SER A 138 15.54 5.02 -19.68
CA SER A 138 15.68 4.96 -18.22
C SER A 138 15.78 6.27 -17.46
N GLU A 139 15.49 7.43 -18.04
CA GLU A 139 15.52 8.72 -17.31
C GLU A 139 14.74 9.79 -18.08
N ILE A 140 14.92 9.84 -19.40
CA ILE A 140 14.38 10.89 -20.29
C ILE A 140 12.87 10.77 -20.53
N GLU A 141 12.29 9.57 -20.50
CA GLU A 141 10.83 9.39 -20.63
C GLU A 141 10.07 9.69 -19.33
N MET A 142 10.72 9.51 -18.18
CA MET A 142 10.12 9.70 -16.86
C MET A 142 9.97 11.20 -16.51
N GLU A 143 10.98 12.03 -16.83
CA GLU A 143 10.90 13.49 -16.66
C GLU A 143 9.77 14.12 -17.50
N ARG A 144 9.51 13.58 -18.71
CA ARG A 144 8.43 14.06 -19.59
C ARG A 144 7.03 13.71 -19.10
N GLU A 145 6.88 12.67 -18.28
CA GLU A 145 5.58 12.28 -17.69
C GLU A 145 5.21 13.14 -16.47
N GLU A 146 6.17 13.88 -15.89
CA GLU A 146 6.01 14.78 -14.74
C GLU A 146 5.84 16.26 -15.14
N GLU A 147 6.02 16.57 -16.43
CA GLU A 147 5.84 17.90 -16.99
C GLU A 147 4.41 18.12 -17.48
N CYS A 148 3.88 19.31 -17.23
CA CYS A 148 2.61 19.71 -17.83
C CYS A 148 2.79 19.85 -19.35
N GLY A 149 2.09 19.03 -20.15
CA GLY A 149 2.14 19.09 -21.62
C GLY A 149 1.63 20.38 -22.28
N ILE A 150 1.33 21.43 -21.50
CA ILE A 150 0.95 22.77 -21.96
C ILE A 150 2.03 23.80 -21.63
N CYS A 151 2.44 23.89 -20.35
CA CYS A 151 3.44 24.89 -19.91
C CYS A 151 4.86 24.33 -19.81
N MET A 152 5.05 23.02 -19.96
CA MET A 152 6.32 22.30 -19.80
C MET A 152 6.95 22.50 -18.42
N GLU A 153 6.17 22.91 -17.40
CA GLU A 153 6.63 23.04 -16.03
C GLU A 153 6.39 21.73 -15.26
N ILE A 154 7.41 21.29 -14.51
CA ILE A 154 7.32 20.20 -13.53
C ILE A 154 6.47 20.72 -12.36
N THR A 155 5.21 20.31 -12.30
CA THR A 155 4.22 20.81 -11.33
C THR A 155 3.18 19.73 -11.02
N SER A 156 2.50 19.82 -9.87
CA SER A 156 1.39 18.92 -9.52
C SER A 156 0.37 18.83 -10.67
N LEU A 157 0.31 17.66 -11.31
CA LEU A 157 -0.57 17.39 -12.44
C LEU A 157 -1.95 16.94 -11.94
N VAL A 158 -3.00 17.34 -12.65
CA VAL A 158 -4.36 16.82 -12.48
C VAL A 158 -4.70 15.90 -13.63
N VAL A 159 -5.28 14.74 -13.31
CA VAL A 159 -5.73 13.77 -14.31
C VAL A 159 -7.20 14.01 -14.65
N LEU A 160 -7.50 14.15 -15.93
CA LEU A 160 -8.86 14.30 -16.42
C LEU A 160 -9.58 12.92 -16.40
N PRO A 161 -10.71 12.78 -15.70
CA PRO A 161 -11.34 11.48 -15.47
C PRO A 161 -11.93 10.85 -16.74
N ASN A 162 -12.22 11.65 -17.77
CA ASN A 162 -12.85 11.17 -19.00
C ASN A 162 -11.85 10.65 -20.04
N CYS A 163 -10.58 11.05 -19.95
CA CYS A 163 -9.59 10.79 -21.00
C CYS A 163 -8.17 10.52 -20.48
N THR A 164 -7.99 10.42 -19.16
CA THR A 164 -6.73 10.14 -18.45
C THR A 164 -5.54 11.06 -18.77
N HIS A 165 -5.75 12.12 -19.55
CA HIS A 165 -4.72 13.12 -19.82
C HIS A 165 -4.44 13.98 -18.60
N SER A 166 -3.17 14.38 -18.47
CA SER A 166 -2.65 15.10 -17.32
C SER A 166 -2.16 16.49 -17.71
N LEU A 167 -2.44 17.48 -16.88
CA LEU A 167 -1.96 18.85 -17.01
C LEU A 167 -1.93 19.52 -15.63
N CYS A 168 -1.15 20.58 -15.44
CA CYS A 168 -1.15 21.27 -14.15
C CYS A 168 -2.49 21.97 -13.87
N ILE A 169 -2.81 22.16 -12.59
CA ILE A 169 -4.09 22.77 -12.17
C ILE A 169 -4.29 24.19 -12.74
N LYS A 170 -3.20 24.95 -12.94
CA LYS A 170 -3.24 26.29 -13.54
C LYS A 170 -3.71 26.20 -15.00
N CYS A 171 -3.03 25.38 -15.81
CA CYS A 171 -3.40 25.16 -17.20
C CYS A 171 -4.80 24.57 -17.34
N TYR A 172 -5.24 23.71 -16.42
CA TYR A 172 -6.61 23.20 -16.40
C TYR A 172 -7.64 24.32 -16.20
N ARG A 173 -7.45 25.18 -15.20
CA ARG A 173 -8.39 26.28 -14.90
C ARG A 173 -8.45 27.29 -16.04
N ASP A 174 -7.29 27.67 -16.58
CA ASP A 174 -7.19 28.61 -17.70
C ASP A 174 -7.85 28.05 -18.96
N TRP A 175 -7.58 26.78 -19.27
CA TRP A 175 -8.17 26.13 -20.43
C TRP A 175 -9.68 25.95 -20.26
N ARG A 176 -10.15 25.51 -19.09
CA ARG A 176 -11.57 25.29 -18.84
C ARG A 176 -12.40 26.57 -18.89
N GLY A 177 -11.80 27.72 -18.55
CA GLY A 177 -12.40 29.04 -18.76
C GLY A 177 -12.61 29.39 -20.25
N ARG A 178 -11.85 28.79 -21.16
CA ARG A 178 -11.91 29.02 -22.61
C ARG A 178 -12.67 27.93 -23.37
N SER A 179 -12.54 26.67 -22.96
CA SER A 179 -13.17 25.51 -23.58
C SER A 179 -13.50 24.42 -22.56
N GLN A 180 -14.69 23.83 -22.67
CA GLN A 180 -15.14 22.70 -21.85
C GLN A 180 -14.75 21.35 -22.49
N SER A 181 -13.54 21.26 -23.05
CA SER A 181 -12.99 20.06 -23.70
C SER A 181 -11.56 19.79 -23.23
N CYS A 182 -11.10 18.55 -23.27
CA CYS A 182 -9.69 18.23 -23.02
C CYS A 182 -8.78 18.94 -24.06
N PRO A 183 -7.67 19.58 -23.65
CA PRO A 183 -6.76 20.24 -24.59
C PRO A 183 -6.00 19.25 -25.48
N PHE A 184 -5.85 18.00 -25.04
CA PHE A 184 -5.09 16.98 -25.75
C PHE A 184 -5.96 16.15 -26.71
N CYS A 185 -7.15 15.72 -26.28
CA CYS A 185 -8.03 14.85 -27.08
C CYS A 185 -9.42 15.44 -27.39
N ARG A 186 -9.74 16.64 -26.89
CA ARG A 186 -11.03 17.33 -27.08
C ARG A 186 -12.27 16.62 -26.49
N ASP A 187 -12.09 15.60 -25.66
CA ASP A 187 -13.20 14.98 -24.92
C ASP A 187 -13.89 15.97 -23.98
N SER A 188 -15.20 15.82 -23.80
CA SER A 188 -16.01 16.80 -23.06
C SER A 188 -15.69 16.80 -21.55
N LEU A 189 -15.59 18.00 -20.96
CA LEU A 189 -15.36 18.24 -19.52
C LEU A 189 -16.59 18.82 -18.80
N LYS A 190 -17.76 18.85 -19.45
CA LYS A 190 -18.98 19.50 -18.91
C LYS A 190 -19.49 18.91 -17.59
N ARG A 191 -19.07 17.70 -17.22
CA ARG A 191 -19.48 16.98 -15.99
C ARG A 191 -18.35 16.78 -14.98
N VAL A 192 -17.21 17.44 -15.16
CA VAL A 192 -16.04 17.28 -14.28
C VAL A 192 -15.90 18.54 -13.43
N ASP A 193 -16.10 18.45 -12.12
CA ASP A 193 -15.78 19.53 -11.19
C ASP A 193 -14.36 19.39 -10.63
N SER A 194 -13.84 20.45 -10.02
CA SER A 194 -12.54 20.46 -9.34
C SER A 194 -12.40 19.40 -8.24
N GLY A 195 -13.52 18.98 -7.62
CA GLY A 195 -13.55 17.88 -6.65
C GLY A 195 -13.45 16.48 -7.26
N ASP A 196 -13.66 16.35 -8.58
CA ASP A 196 -13.56 15.08 -9.31
C ASP A 196 -12.16 14.86 -9.92
N LEU A 197 -11.27 15.84 -9.73
CA LEU A 197 -9.89 15.79 -10.22
C LEU A 197 -9.03 14.98 -9.26
N TRP A 198 -8.35 13.98 -9.81
CA TRP A 198 -7.34 13.23 -9.09
C TRP A 198 -6.04 14.05 -9.13
N MET A 199 -5.62 14.57 -7.98
CA MET A 199 -4.37 15.32 -7.89
C MET A 199 -3.18 14.37 -7.75
N PHE A 200 -2.27 14.41 -8.71
CA PHE A 200 -0.88 14.04 -8.48
C PHE A 200 -0.28 15.15 -7.62
N LEU A 201 -0.28 14.95 -6.30
CA LEU A 201 0.37 15.87 -5.38
C LEU A 201 1.88 15.64 -5.46
N GLU A 202 2.59 16.52 -6.14
CA GLU A 202 4.02 16.72 -5.88
C GLU A 202 4.30 18.18 -5.52
N ASN A 203 4.80 18.32 -4.29
CA ASN A 203 5.46 19.46 -3.65
C ASN A 203 5.13 20.86 -4.18
N THR A 204 3.99 21.42 -3.75
CA THR A 204 3.92 22.89 -3.58
C THR A 204 4.34 23.24 -2.16
N ASP A 205 5.38 24.07 -2.05
CA ASP A 205 5.91 24.59 -0.81
C ASP A 205 4.82 25.02 0.19
N THR A 206 4.99 24.56 1.43
CA THR A 206 4.13 24.72 2.62
C THR A 206 2.95 23.74 2.80
N ALA A 207 3.03 22.52 2.27
CA ALA A 207 2.36 21.41 2.95
C ALA A 207 3.16 21.07 4.21
N ASN A 208 2.64 21.46 5.38
CA ASN A 208 3.27 21.16 6.66
C ASN A 208 3.55 19.64 6.76
N PRO A 209 4.80 19.19 6.94
CA PRO A 209 5.16 17.76 6.99
C PRO A 209 4.30 16.97 7.99
N SER A 210 3.86 17.60 9.07
CA SER A 210 2.96 16.99 10.05
C SER A 210 1.54 16.74 9.53
N VAL A 211 1.06 17.52 8.56
CA VAL A 211 -0.24 17.31 7.91
C VAL A 211 -0.16 16.20 6.87
N ILE A 212 0.94 16.13 6.11
CA ILE A 212 1.21 15.05 5.15
C ILE A 212 1.34 13.72 5.88
N ALA A 213 2.16 13.67 6.94
CA ALA A 213 2.33 12.46 7.74
C ALA A 213 1.00 11.97 8.31
N ARG A 214 0.16 12.88 8.80
CA ARG A 214 -1.18 12.59 9.33
C ARG A 214 -2.12 12.01 8.27
N GLU A 215 -2.15 12.59 7.08
CA GLU A 215 -2.99 12.11 5.98
C GLU A 215 -2.50 10.75 5.46
N ASN A 216 -1.18 10.56 5.32
CA ASN A 216 -0.59 9.28 4.95
C ASN A 216 -0.89 8.20 6.00
N GLN A 217 -0.83 8.56 7.28
CA GLN A 217 -1.19 7.67 8.38
C GLN A 217 -2.67 7.28 8.26
N ARG A 218 -3.57 8.25 8.06
CA ARG A 218 -5.01 8.00 7.86
C ARG A 218 -5.27 7.06 6.68
N ARG A 219 -4.61 7.26 5.54
CA ARG A 219 -4.71 6.41 4.35
C ARG A 219 -4.28 4.97 4.63
N LEU A 220 -3.17 4.78 5.36
CA LEU A 220 -2.70 3.45 5.76
C LEU A 220 -3.76 2.71 6.59
N PHE A 221 -4.35 3.37 7.60
CA PHE A 221 -5.40 2.75 8.41
C PHE A 221 -6.66 2.42 7.61
N VAL A 222 -7.09 3.31 6.71
CA VAL A 222 -8.23 3.04 5.80
C VAL A 222 -7.94 1.85 4.88
N TYR A 223 -6.71 1.72 4.36
CA TYR A 223 -6.32 0.56 3.57
C TYR A 223 -6.40 -0.74 4.39
N ILE A 224 -5.85 -0.73 5.61
CA ILE A 224 -5.88 -1.89 6.52
C ILE A 224 -7.32 -2.30 6.85
N GLU A 225 -8.22 -1.34 7.07
CA GLU A 225 -9.64 -1.61 7.34
C GLU A 225 -10.37 -2.27 6.15
N LYS A 226 -9.91 -2.03 4.92
CA LYS A 226 -10.46 -2.64 3.69
C LYS A 226 -9.92 -4.04 3.41
N LEU A 227 -8.85 -4.47 4.06
CA LEU A 227 -8.30 -5.81 3.87
C LEU A 227 -9.29 -6.90 4.32
N PRO A 228 -9.22 -8.11 3.72
CA PRO A 228 -10.06 -9.23 4.10
C PRO A 228 -10.04 -9.49 5.61
N LEU A 229 -11.23 -9.53 6.20
CA LEU A 229 -11.40 -9.80 7.62
C LEU A 229 -11.26 -11.29 7.91
N VAL A 230 -10.50 -11.63 8.95
CA VAL A 230 -10.52 -12.96 9.54
C VAL A 230 -11.68 -12.99 10.53
N VAL A 231 -12.75 -13.65 10.14
CA VAL A 231 -13.87 -13.94 11.05
C VAL A 231 -13.43 -15.11 11.92
N PRO A 232 -13.38 -14.97 13.26
CA PRO A 232 -13.23 -16.12 14.13
C PRO A 232 -14.41 -17.06 13.90
N ASP A 233 -14.16 -18.37 13.73
CA ASP A 233 -15.22 -19.36 13.57
C ASP A 233 -16.20 -19.27 14.75
N GLN A 234 -17.40 -18.73 14.52
CA GLN A 234 -18.47 -18.67 15.53
C GLN A 234 -19.15 -20.04 15.75
N ALA A 235 -18.57 -21.12 15.24
CA ALA A 235 -19.12 -22.47 15.26
C ALA A 235 -19.21 -23.13 16.67
N PHE A 236 -18.87 -22.42 17.75
CA PHE A 236 -19.11 -22.89 19.12
C PHE A 236 -19.94 -21.93 19.99
N ALA A 237 -20.51 -20.86 19.41
CA ALA A 237 -21.32 -19.88 20.15
C ALA A 237 -22.84 -20.10 19.99
N SER A 238 -23.28 -21.32 19.71
CA SER A 238 -24.70 -21.68 19.68
C SER A 238 -24.98 -22.91 20.56
N SER A 239 -25.21 -22.66 21.85
CA SER A 239 -26.35 -23.27 22.53
C SER A 239 -26.81 -22.35 23.67
N PRO A 240 -27.89 -21.57 23.48
CA PRO A 240 -28.64 -20.98 24.57
C PRO A 240 -29.64 -22.02 25.11
N TYR A 241 -29.75 -22.09 26.45
CA TYR A 241 -30.67 -22.93 27.23
C TYR A 241 -30.31 -24.42 27.37
N ASP A 242 -29.68 -24.77 28.49
CA ASP A 242 -30.34 -25.70 29.42
C ASP A 242 -29.75 -25.55 30.84
N CYS A 243 -30.39 -24.70 31.65
CA CYS A 243 -30.24 -24.72 33.10
C CYS A 243 -31.60 -25.06 33.68
N HIS A 244 -31.95 -26.34 33.65
CA HIS A 244 -32.97 -26.90 34.53
C HIS A 244 -32.58 -28.29 35.03
N VAL A 245 -32.26 -28.34 36.33
CA VAL A 245 -32.70 -29.36 37.30
C VAL A 245 -32.27 -30.82 37.05
N ARG A 246 -31.31 -31.31 37.84
CA ARG A 246 -31.56 -32.15 39.03
C ARG A 246 -30.31 -32.33 39.87
#